data_AF-A0A2S2PTR8-F1
#
_entry.id   AF-A0A2S2PTR8-F1
#
_cell.length_a   1.000
_cell.length_b   1.000
_cell.length_c   1.000
_cell.angle_alpha   90.00
_cell.angle_beta   90.00
_cell.angle_gamma   90.00
#
_symmetry.space_group_name_H-M   'P 1'
#
loop_
_entity.id
_entity.type
_entity.pdbx_description
1 polymer ?
#
loop_
_entity_poly.entity_id
_entity_poly.type
_entity_poly.pdbx_seq_one_letter_code
_entity_poly.pdbx_strand_id
1 'polypeptide(L)'
;MIPLVEYLLNLTDIKGVLIYLTPRKTFIIGFAIAVKAIFSLADEIFQSTQYKYILTYKFSQDHLEMFFSKIRQRFGNNNNPNALELKTAMKQILLKNSITSSYAANCIALDNTGTESVFDIRWA
;
A
#
# COMPACT_ATOMS: atom_id res chain seq x y z
N MET A 1 -8.17 23.93 15.14
CA MET A 1 -8.11 22.45 15.04
C MET A 1 -8.54 22.07 13.63
N ILE A 2 -8.00 21.02 12.99
CA ILE A 2 -8.46 20.60 11.65
C ILE A 2 -9.96 20.26 11.75
N PRO A 3 -10.87 20.88 10.97
CA PRO A 3 -12.32 20.71 11.14
C PRO A 3 -12.77 19.25 11.10
N LEU A 4 -12.13 18.43 10.27
CA LEU A 4 -12.40 17.00 10.17
C LEU A 4 -12.02 16.23 11.46
N VAL A 5 -10.95 16.62 12.14
CA VAL A 5 -10.56 16.00 13.42
C VAL A 5 -11.56 16.38 14.51
N GLU A 6 -12.00 17.62 14.53
CA GLU A 6 -13.00 18.09 15.48
C GLU A 6 -14.33 17.35 15.27
N TYR A 7 -14.76 17.19 14.02
CA TYR A 7 -15.92 16.36 13.68
C TYR A 7 -15.79 14.93 14.21
N LEU A 8 -14.66 14.26 13.96
CA LEU A 8 -14.43 12.88 14.41
C LEU A 8 -14.46 12.75 15.93
N LEU A 9 -13.87 13.72 16.66
CA LEU A 9 -13.85 13.70 18.12
C LEU A 9 -15.23 14.00 18.74
N ASN A 10 -16.11 14.69 18.04
CA ASN A 10 -17.46 14.99 18.51
C ASN A 10 -18.50 13.90 18.21
N LEU A 11 -18.11 12.80 17.55
CA LEU A 11 -19.03 11.69 17.29
C LEU A 11 -19.47 11.02 18.61
N THR A 12 -20.77 10.79 18.74
CA THR A 12 -21.40 10.19 19.92
C THR A 12 -22.09 8.87 19.57
N ASP A 13 -22.24 8.00 20.58
CA ASP A 13 -23.09 6.82 20.48
C ASP A 13 -24.58 7.18 20.67
N ILE A 14 -25.46 6.18 20.58
CA ILE A 14 -26.92 6.36 20.78
C ILE A 14 -27.30 6.89 22.17
N LYS A 15 -26.38 6.88 23.14
CA LYS A 15 -26.56 7.38 24.50
C LYS A 15 -25.98 8.78 24.69
N GLY A 16 -25.43 9.39 23.63
CA GLY A 16 -24.78 10.71 23.69
C GLY A 16 -23.36 10.68 24.26
N VAL A 17 -22.77 9.50 24.45
CA VAL A 17 -21.39 9.37 24.94
C VAL A 17 -20.43 9.51 23.77
N LEU A 18 -19.41 10.35 23.92
CA LEU A 18 -18.37 10.53 22.90
C LEU A 18 -17.69 9.19 22.62
N ILE A 19 -17.67 8.78 21.36
CA ILE A 19 -17.22 7.44 20.96
C ILE A 19 -15.74 7.22 21.34
N TYR A 20 -14.91 8.26 21.34
CA TYR A 20 -13.50 8.14 21.75
C TYR A 20 -13.30 7.82 23.23
N LEU A 21 -14.33 7.99 24.08
CA LEU A 21 -14.34 7.58 25.48
C LEU A 21 -14.82 6.14 25.67
N THR A 22 -15.39 5.54 24.63
CA THR A 22 -15.91 4.17 24.67
C THR A 22 -14.82 3.14 24.30
N PRO A 23 -15.05 1.83 24.53
CA PRO A 23 -14.18 0.77 24.01
C PRO A 23 -14.04 0.77 22.47
N ARG A 24 -14.95 1.42 21.74
CA ARG A 24 -14.92 1.52 20.26
C ARG A 24 -14.11 2.71 19.74
N LYS A 25 -13.30 3.35 20.59
CA LYS A 25 -12.50 4.54 20.26
C LYS A 25 -11.46 4.37 19.14
N THR A 26 -11.02 3.15 18.87
CA THR A 26 -9.84 2.88 18.03
C THR A 26 -9.94 3.48 16.64
N PHE A 27 -11.08 3.33 15.95
CA PHE A 27 -11.21 3.86 14.60
C PHE A 27 -11.19 5.40 14.60
N ILE A 28 -11.88 6.06 15.55
CA ILE A 28 -11.90 7.53 15.65
C ILE A 28 -10.51 8.08 15.88
N ILE A 29 -9.79 7.50 16.84
CA ILE A 29 -8.42 7.91 17.15
C ILE A 29 -7.54 7.66 15.92
N GLY A 30 -7.66 6.49 15.27
CA GLY A 30 -6.93 6.16 14.06
C GLY A 30 -7.17 7.15 12.92
N PHE A 31 -8.44 7.46 12.61
CA PHE A 31 -8.80 8.44 11.58
C PHE A 31 -8.32 9.85 11.94
N ALA A 32 -8.49 10.28 13.19
CA ALA A 32 -8.04 11.61 13.63
C ALA A 32 -6.52 11.76 13.50
N ILE A 33 -5.77 10.71 13.84
CA ILE A 33 -4.31 10.66 13.67
C ILE A 33 -3.95 10.66 12.17
N ALA A 34 -4.61 9.83 11.35
CA ALA A 34 -4.34 9.75 9.92
C ALA A 34 -4.56 11.10 9.22
N VAL A 35 -5.66 11.79 9.54
CA VAL A 35 -5.94 13.14 9.03
C VAL A 35 -4.83 14.09 9.43
N LYS A 36 -4.48 14.17 10.72
CA LYS A 36 -3.39 15.03 11.19
C LYS A 36 -2.06 14.73 10.51
N ALA A 37 -1.72 13.46 10.37
CA ALA A 37 -0.48 13.02 9.75
C ALA A 37 -0.40 13.40 8.27
N ILE A 38 -1.49 13.19 7.50
CA ILE A 38 -1.51 13.53 6.07
C ILE A 38 -1.38 15.05 5.86
N PHE A 39 -2.06 15.87 6.65
CA PHE A 39 -1.90 17.33 6.56
C PHE A 39 -0.49 17.79 6.93
N SER A 40 0.07 17.28 8.03
CA SER A 40 1.44 17.60 8.45
C SER A 40 2.46 17.19 7.38
N LEU A 41 2.33 15.98 6.85
CA LEU A 41 3.20 15.48 5.80
C LEU A 41 3.03 16.29 4.50
N ALA A 42 1.81 16.71 4.19
CA ALA A 42 1.55 17.52 3.02
C ALA A 42 2.25 18.88 3.11
N ASP A 43 2.15 19.53 4.26
CA ASP A 43 2.83 20.80 4.52
C ASP A 43 4.35 20.66 4.36
N GLU A 44 4.95 19.60 4.93
CA GLU A 44 6.38 19.32 4.78
C GLU A 44 6.81 19.05 3.33
N ILE A 45 6.03 18.26 2.59
CA ILE A 45 6.32 17.95 1.19
C ILE A 45 6.19 19.20 0.32
N PHE A 46 5.15 20.00 0.51
CA PHE A 46 4.95 21.23 -0.28
C PHE A 46 5.96 22.32 0.04
N GLN A 47 6.52 22.35 1.25
CA GLN A 47 7.62 23.26 1.59
C GLN A 47 8.95 22.83 0.98
N SER A 48 9.20 21.51 0.90
CA SER A 48 10.48 20.95 0.41
C SER A 48 10.51 20.70 -1.10
N THR A 49 9.36 20.74 -1.79
CA THR A 49 9.23 20.39 -3.21
C THR A 49 8.32 21.38 -3.96
N GLN A 50 8.28 21.28 -5.29
CA GLN A 50 7.35 22.07 -6.13
C GLN A 50 6.07 21.29 -6.48
N TYR A 51 5.73 20.26 -5.70
CA TYR A 51 4.52 19.46 -5.97
C TYR A 51 3.25 20.26 -5.69
N LYS A 52 2.26 20.14 -6.60
CA LYS A 52 0.98 20.87 -6.52
C LYS A 52 -0.10 20.14 -5.73
N TYR A 53 0.07 18.83 -5.54
CA TYR A 53 -0.90 17.97 -4.88
C TYR A 53 -0.22 16.68 -4.39
N ILE A 54 -0.91 15.93 -3.54
CA ILE A 54 -0.45 14.64 -3.01
C ILE A 54 -1.50 13.58 -3.30
N LEU A 55 -1.03 12.42 -3.76
CA LEU A 55 -1.86 11.25 -4.00
C LEU A 55 -2.03 10.47 -2.69
N THR A 56 -3.05 10.83 -1.90
CA THR A 56 -3.33 10.21 -0.59
C THR A 56 -3.51 8.69 -0.67
N TYR A 57 -3.98 8.17 -1.81
CA TYR A 57 -4.06 6.73 -2.09
C TYR A 57 -2.71 5.99 -1.95
N LYS A 58 -1.58 6.66 -2.22
CA LYS A 58 -0.24 6.06 -2.10
C LYS A 58 0.17 5.75 -0.66
N PHE A 59 -0.51 6.34 0.32
CA PHE A 59 -0.30 6.08 1.75
C PHE A 59 -1.24 4.98 2.29
N SER A 60 -2.13 4.46 1.44
CA SER A 60 -3.01 3.35 1.79
C SER A 60 -2.24 2.02 1.81
N GLN A 61 -2.70 1.08 2.64
CA GLN A 61 -2.19 -0.29 2.68
C GLN A 61 -2.61 -1.11 1.44
N ASP A 62 -3.52 -0.61 0.60
CA ASP A 62 -4.05 -1.31 -0.59
C ASP A 62 -2.96 -1.93 -1.46
N HIS A 63 -1.84 -1.23 -1.64
CA HIS A 63 -0.70 -1.75 -2.41
C HIS A 63 -0.10 -3.03 -1.81
N LEU A 64 -0.03 -3.14 -0.48
CA LEU A 64 0.42 -4.35 0.21
C LEU A 64 -0.63 -5.47 0.11
N GLU A 65 -1.92 -5.14 0.20
CA GLU A 65 -3.00 -6.12 0.05
C GLU A 65 -3.06 -6.71 -1.37
N MET A 66 -2.89 -5.87 -2.38
CA MET A 66 -2.74 -6.31 -3.77
C MET A 66 -1.50 -7.20 -3.95
N PHE A 67 -0.39 -6.86 -3.30
CA PHE A 67 0.82 -7.68 -3.34
C PHE A 67 0.60 -9.06 -2.73
N PHE A 68 -0.03 -9.16 -1.55
CA PHE A 68 -0.34 -10.45 -0.94
C PHE A 68 -1.36 -11.25 -1.76
N SER A 69 -2.31 -10.59 -2.42
CA SER A 69 -3.23 -11.23 -3.36
C SER A 69 -2.49 -11.89 -4.53
N LYS A 70 -1.47 -11.21 -5.09
CA LYS A 70 -0.60 -11.79 -6.13
C LYS A 70 0.20 -12.99 -5.63
N ILE A 71 0.64 -12.97 -4.38
CA ILE A 71 1.33 -14.12 -3.77
C ILE A 71 0.38 -15.31 -3.65
N ARG A 72 -0.83 -15.11 -3.10
CA ARG A 72 -1.83 -16.19 -2.94
C ARG A 72 -2.21 -16.82 -4.27
N GLN A 73 -2.40 -16.02 -5.32
CA GLN A 73 -2.74 -16.52 -6.67
C GLN A 73 -1.70 -17.49 -7.26
N ARG A 74 -0.43 -17.40 -6.84
CA ARG A 74 0.64 -18.27 -7.39
C ARG A 74 0.56 -19.72 -6.92
N PHE A 75 -0.18 -20.00 -5.85
CA PHE A 75 -0.32 -21.35 -5.31
C PHE A 75 -1.63 -22.04 -5.72
N GLY A 76 -2.33 -21.50 -6.72
CA GLY A 76 -3.56 -22.10 -7.27
C GLY A 76 -4.64 -22.23 -6.20
N ASN A 77 -4.95 -23.47 -5.80
CA ASN A 77 -5.96 -23.77 -4.78
C ASN A 77 -5.45 -23.61 -3.32
N ASN A 78 -4.15 -23.33 -3.11
CA ASN A 78 -3.63 -23.06 -1.77
C ASN A 78 -3.65 -21.55 -1.46
N ASN A 79 -4.72 -21.11 -0.79
CA ASN A 79 -4.92 -19.72 -0.41
C ASN A 79 -4.10 -19.25 0.81
N ASN A 80 -3.44 -20.17 1.52
CA ASN A 80 -2.72 -19.90 2.77
C ASN A 80 -1.29 -20.45 2.70
N PRO A 81 -0.38 -19.76 1.98
CA PRO A 81 0.98 -20.22 1.83
C PRO A 81 1.70 -20.22 3.19
N ASN A 82 2.52 -21.25 3.43
CA ASN A 82 3.43 -21.27 4.55
C ASN A 82 4.64 -20.33 4.33
N ALA A 83 5.49 -20.15 5.34
CA ALA A 83 6.61 -19.23 5.27
C ALA A 83 7.63 -19.58 4.15
N LEU A 84 7.84 -20.86 3.84
CA LEU A 84 8.75 -21.31 2.77
C LEU A 84 8.15 -21.02 1.39
N GLU A 85 6.85 -21.24 1.24
CA GLU A 85 6.08 -20.92 0.05
C GLU A 85 6.11 -19.39 -0.19
N LEU A 86 5.80 -18.58 0.81
CA LEU A 86 5.90 -17.12 0.74
C LEU A 86 7.29 -16.68 0.26
N LYS A 87 8.36 -17.20 0.89
CA LYS A 87 9.75 -16.89 0.51
C LYS A 87 10.04 -17.24 -0.94
N THR A 88 9.55 -18.39 -1.40
CA THR A 88 9.74 -18.87 -2.77
C THR A 88 8.97 -17.99 -3.77
N ALA A 89 7.71 -17.66 -3.49
CA ALA A 89 6.91 -16.77 -4.32
C ALA A 89 7.52 -15.36 -4.40
N MET A 90 8.01 -14.81 -3.29
CA MET A 90 8.71 -13.52 -3.28
C MET A 90 9.94 -13.55 -4.17
N LYS A 91 10.79 -14.58 -4.06
CA LYS A 91 11.96 -14.75 -4.95
C LYS A 91 11.55 -14.84 -6.41
N GLN A 92 10.51 -15.61 -6.74
CA GLN A 92 10.02 -15.74 -8.11
C GLN A 92 9.46 -14.41 -8.66
N ILE A 93 8.73 -13.64 -7.86
CA ILE A 93 8.23 -12.31 -8.26
C ILE A 93 9.41 -11.38 -8.55
N LEU A 94 10.42 -11.36 -7.66
CA LEU A 94 11.62 -10.54 -7.83
C LEU A 94 12.45 -10.94 -9.06
N LEU A 95 12.58 -12.23 -9.35
CA LEU A 95 13.34 -12.74 -10.50
C LEU A 95 12.58 -12.62 -11.83
N LYS A 96 11.26 -12.84 -11.86
CA LYS A 96 10.47 -12.66 -13.09
C LYS A 96 10.59 -11.23 -13.63
N ASN A 97 10.73 -10.27 -12.72
CA ASN A 97 10.95 -8.86 -13.02
C ASN A 97 12.32 -8.54 -13.64
N SER A 98 13.27 -9.49 -13.65
CA SER A 98 14.65 -9.29 -14.13
C SER A 98 15.01 -10.12 -15.37
N ILE A 99 14.11 -10.96 -15.87
CA ILE A 99 14.39 -11.82 -17.02
C ILE A 99 13.92 -11.11 -18.28
N THR A 100 14.85 -10.47 -18.98
CA THR A 100 14.67 -10.02 -20.37
C THR A 100 15.24 -11.06 -21.32
N SER A 101 14.60 -11.23 -22.49
CA SER A 101 15.15 -12.07 -23.56
C SER A 101 16.47 -11.46 -24.06
N SER A 102 17.48 -12.29 -24.28
CA SER A 102 18.74 -11.86 -24.90
C SER A 102 18.48 -11.20 -26.25
N TYR A 103 19.22 -10.14 -26.57
CA TYR A 103 19.15 -9.44 -27.87
C TYR A 103 19.42 -10.36 -29.07
N ALA A 104 20.19 -11.44 -28.86
CA ALA A 104 20.50 -12.44 -29.90
C ALA A 104 19.51 -13.62 -29.93
N ALA A 105 18.43 -13.60 -29.14
CA ALA A 105 17.46 -14.68 -29.11
C ALA A 105 16.43 -14.54 -30.25
N ASN A 106 16.12 -15.65 -30.92
CA ASN A 106 15.10 -15.71 -31.98
C ASN A 106 13.65 -15.64 -31.46
N CYS A 107 13.45 -15.40 -30.17
CA CYS A 107 12.13 -15.36 -29.53
C CYS A 107 11.84 -13.94 -29.05
N ILE A 108 10.84 -13.31 -29.68
CA ILE A 108 10.33 -11.99 -29.30
C ILE A 108 9.14 -12.21 -28.37
N ALA A 109 9.16 -11.59 -27.18
CA ALA A 109 7.99 -11.55 -26.31
C ALA A 109 6.92 -10.64 -26.95
N LEU A 110 5.88 -11.24 -27.54
CA LEU A 110 4.81 -10.52 -28.24
C LEU A 110 3.77 -9.91 -27.29
N ASP A 111 3.55 -10.53 -26.13
CA ASP A 111 2.67 -10.03 -25.09
C ASP A 111 3.47 -9.48 -23.92
N ASN A 112 3.67 -8.17 -23.90
CA ASN A 112 4.13 -7.47 -22.70
C ASN A 112 2.93 -7.34 -21.74
N THR A 113 2.48 -8.44 -21.13
CA THR A 113 1.47 -8.35 -20.07
C THR A 113 2.10 -7.64 -18.88
N GLY A 114 1.84 -6.34 -18.79
CA GLY A 114 2.40 -5.37 -17.85
C GLY A 114 2.32 -5.81 -16.39
N THR A 115 3.32 -6.58 -15.98
CA THR A 115 3.77 -6.61 -14.59
C THR A 115 5.22 -6.18 -14.61
N GLU A 116 5.41 -4.91 -14.94
CA GLU A 116 6.69 -4.23 -14.82
C GLU A 116 7.22 -4.39 -13.39
N SER A 117 8.54 -4.45 -13.28
CA SER A 117 9.27 -4.60 -12.04
C SER A 117 8.87 -3.53 -11.03
N VAL A 118 8.58 -3.92 -9.79
CA VAL A 118 8.35 -2.95 -8.69
C VAL A 118 9.67 -2.30 -8.24
N PHE A 119 10.81 -2.95 -8.53
CA PHE A 119 12.14 -2.49 -8.16
C PHE A 119 13.12 -2.70 -9.31
N ASP A 120 13.88 -1.67 -9.65
CA ASP A 120 15.06 -1.78 -10.50
C ASP A 120 16.20 -2.43 -9.72
N ILE A 121 16.70 -3.55 -10.22
CA ILE A 121 17.92 -4.16 -9.68
C ILE A 121 19.11 -3.39 -10.24
N ARG A 122 19.72 -2.56 -9.39
CA ARG A 122 21.07 -2.03 -9.66
C ARG A 122 22.08 -3.03 -9.11
N TRP A 123 22.79 -3.71 -10.01
CA TRP A 123 23.99 -4.44 -9.63
C TRP A 123 25.09 -3.41 -9.31
N ALA A 124 25.62 -3.48 -8.08
CA ALA A 124 26.85 -2.79 -7.68
C ALA A 124 28.06 -3.59 -8.17
#